data_AF-A0A067FP32-F1
#
_entry.id   AF-A0A067FP32-F1
#
_cell.length_a   1.000
_cell.length_b   1.000
_cell.length_c   1.000
_cell.angle_alpha   90.00
_cell.angle_beta   90.00
_cell.angle_gamma   90.00
#
_symmetry.space_group_name_H-M   'P 1'
#
loop_
_entity.id
_entity.type
_entity.pdbx_description
1 polymer ?
#
loop_
_entity_poly.entity_id
_entity_poly.type
_entity_poly.pdbx_seq_one_letter_code
_entity_poly.pdbx_strand_id
1 'polypeptide(L)'
;MQGKVQLRSTTTTFLVVNTLMLTTPFKALAETCEADNSFFNMPLLLFVALIGATVGGLLARQRRGELQRVNEQLRQINAALRRQAKIESYAPSLSYAPVGSRIPEDEVIVDPKKEELLSRLKTGKNFLRNQDLEKAFTEFKAALELAQNVKDPIEEKKAARGLGASLQRQGKYREAIKYHSMVLQISEREGEYSGSTEAYGAIADCYTELGDLERAARFYDKYISRLESD
;
A
#
# COMPACT_ATOMS: atom_id res chain seq x y z
N MET A 1 1.84 -27.93 -58.03
CA MET A 1 1.51 -26.54 -57.65
C MET A 1 1.80 -26.35 -56.17
N GLN A 2 2.91 -25.66 -55.88
CA GLN A 2 2.99 -24.36 -55.19
C GLN A 2 2.96 -24.46 -53.66
N GLY A 3 4.08 -24.08 -53.02
CA GLY A 3 4.15 -23.90 -51.58
C GLY A 3 5.55 -24.04 -51.00
N LYS A 4 6.51 -23.18 -51.39
CA LYS A 4 7.82 -23.10 -50.72
C LYS A 4 8.62 -21.81 -51.02
N VAL A 5 8.00 -20.62 -50.93
CA VAL A 5 8.76 -19.35 -50.98
C VAL A 5 8.05 -18.30 -50.11
N GLN A 6 8.36 -18.22 -48.81
CA GLN A 6 8.03 -17.01 -48.02
C GLN A 6 8.80 -16.84 -46.69
N LEU A 7 9.52 -17.85 -46.19
CA LEU A 7 10.15 -17.76 -44.86
C LEU A 7 11.59 -17.20 -44.84
N ARG A 8 12.22 -16.95 -45.99
CA ARG A 8 13.64 -16.56 -46.09
C ARG A 8 13.89 -15.04 -46.15
N SER A 9 12.87 -14.25 -46.47
CA SER A 9 13.01 -12.79 -46.72
C SER A 9 13.00 -11.96 -45.43
N THR A 10 12.21 -12.36 -44.43
CA THR A 10 12.05 -11.61 -43.17
C THR A 10 13.24 -11.77 -42.24
N THR A 11 13.90 -12.92 -42.21
CA THR A 11 15.09 -13.15 -41.37
C THR A 11 16.32 -12.41 -41.91
N THR A 12 16.44 -12.27 -43.24
CA THR A 12 17.53 -11.50 -43.86
C THR A 12 17.39 -10.00 -43.62
N THR A 13 16.17 -9.43 -43.58
CA THR A 13 15.99 -8.00 -43.31
C THR A 13 16.31 -7.63 -41.85
N PHE A 14 15.97 -8.48 -40.88
CA PHE A 14 16.33 -8.25 -39.48
C PHE A 14 17.85 -8.26 -39.23
N LEU A 15 18.58 -9.16 -39.90
CA LEU A 15 20.04 -9.21 -39.77
C LEU A 15 20.72 -7.97 -40.36
N VAL A 16 20.26 -7.49 -41.53
CA VAL A 16 20.84 -6.31 -42.19
C VAL A 16 20.66 -5.04 -41.36
N VAL A 17 19.48 -4.84 -40.74
CA VAL A 17 19.21 -3.66 -39.89
C VAL A 17 20.07 -3.68 -38.61
N ASN A 18 20.23 -4.84 -37.98
CA ASN A 18 21.07 -4.96 -36.79
C ASN A 18 22.56 -4.76 -37.09
N THR A 19 23.04 -5.21 -38.25
CA THR A 19 24.43 -4.96 -38.68
C THR A 19 24.66 -3.49 -39.04
N LEU A 20 23.66 -2.79 -39.58
CA LEU A 20 23.79 -1.37 -39.94
C LEU A 20 23.88 -0.48 -38.69
N MET A 21 23.11 -0.79 -37.64
CA MET A 21 23.15 -0.08 -36.35
C MET A 21 24.49 -0.22 -35.60
N LEU A 22 25.26 -1.27 -35.85
CA LEU A 22 26.55 -1.50 -35.17
C LEU A 22 27.74 -0.78 -35.83
N THR A 23 27.56 -0.22 -37.04
CA THR A 23 28.68 0.33 -37.84
C THR A 23 28.72 1.86 -37.90
N THR A 24 27.73 2.56 -37.38
CA THR A 24 27.76 4.03 -37.31
C THR A 24 28.51 4.49 -36.06
N PRO A 25 29.58 5.29 -36.18
CA PRO A 25 30.39 5.72 -35.03
C PRO A 25 29.62 6.69 -34.11
N PHE A 26 29.65 6.39 -32.81
CA PHE A 26 28.99 7.06 -31.67
C PHE A 26 29.46 8.50 -31.36
N LYS A 27 30.00 9.26 -32.33
CA LYS A 27 30.77 10.50 -32.03
C LYS A 27 30.26 11.80 -32.67
N ALA A 28 28.97 11.88 -33.02
CA ALA A 28 28.40 13.07 -33.67
C ALA A 28 27.01 13.49 -33.15
N LEU A 29 26.78 13.44 -31.83
CA LEU A 29 25.53 13.92 -31.20
C LEU A 29 25.78 14.94 -30.08
N ALA A 30 26.78 15.80 -30.26
CA ALA A 30 27.05 16.92 -29.35
C ALA A 30 27.34 18.20 -30.15
N GLU A 31 26.42 18.58 -31.04
CA GLU A 31 26.38 19.93 -31.61
C GLU A 31 24.99 20.55 -31.37
N THR A 32 25.00 21.55 -30.50
CA THR A 32 24.14 22.74 -30.47
C THR A 32 22.63 22.55 -30.71
N CYS A 33 21.86 22.46 -29.62
CA CYS A 33 20.44 22.82 -29.64
C CYS A 33 20.31 24.36 -29.74
N GLU A 34 20.34 24.89 -30.95
CA GLU A 34 19.63 26.12 -31.27
C GLU A 34 18.13 25.83 -31.40
N ALA A 35 17.32 26.79 -30.92
CA ALA A 35 15.87 26.65 -30.84
C ALA A 35 15.22 26.88 -32.21
N ASP A 36 15.03 25.80 -32.97
CA ASP A 36 14.22 25.83 -34.17
C ASP A 36 12.76 25.45 -33.90
N ASN A 37 11.88 26.39 -34.24
CA ASN A 37 10.45 26.26 -34.15
C ASN A 37 9.89 25.22 -35.13
N SER A 38 8.85 24.55 -34.64
CA SER A 38 7.60 24.22 -35.32
C SER A 38 7.48 22.89 -36.11
N PHE A 39 6.58 22.07 -35.53
CA PHE A 39 5.61 21.15 -36.15
C PHE A 39 6.01 19.74 -36.59
N PHE A 40 7.25 19.46 -37.02
CA PHE A 40 7.55 18.15 -37.63
C PHE A 40 8.58 17.25 -36.92
N ASN A 41 9.26 17.74 -35.87
CA ASN A 41 10.27 16.94 -35.15
C ASN A 41 9.79 16.31 -33.82
N MET A 42 8.47 16.35 -33.57
CA MET A 42 7.80 15.76 -32.41
C MET A 42 7.00 14.45 -32.66
N PRO A 43 7.15 13.68 -33.78
CA PRO A 43 6.22 12.58 -34.05
C PRO A 43 6.51 11.31 -33.25
N LEU A 44 7.79 10.97 -33.01
CA LEU A 44 8.16 9.68 -32.41
C LEU A 44 7.83 9.59 -30.91
N LEU A 45 8.16 10.62 -30.13
CA LEU A 45 7.85 10.63 -28.69
C LEU A 45 6.34 10.71 -28.42
N LEU A 46 5.61 11.51 -29.20
CA LEU A 46 4.14 11.56 -29.12
C LEU A 46 3.52 10.22 -29.50
N PHE A 47 4.04 9.55 -30.53
CA PHE A 47 3.55 8.25 -30.97
C PHE A 47 3.81 7.16 -29.91
N VAL A 48 5.00 7.13 -29.30
CA VAL A 48 5.31 6.21 -28.19
C VAL A 48 4.45 6.50 -26.96
N ALA A 49 4.25 7.78 -26.61
CA ALA A 49 3.37 8.17 -25.51
C ALA A 49 1.90 7.78 -25.77
N LEU A 50 1.42 7.91 -27.01
CA LEU A 50 0.06 7.56 -27.41
C LEU A 50 -0.13 6.04 -27.39
N ILE A 51 0.85 5.26 -27.85
CA ILE A 51 0.85 3.80 -27.72
C ILE A 51 0.89 3.38 -26.24
N GLY A 52 1.76 3.99 -25.44
CA GLY A 52 1.84 3.71 -23.99
C GLY A 52 0.54 4.03 -23.26
N ALA A 53 -0.09 5.17 -23.56
CA ALA A 53 -1.36 5.59 -22.98
C ALA A 53 -2.53 4.69 -23.40
N THR A 54 -2.56 4.26 -24.67
CA THR A 54 -3.61 3.35 -25.17
C THR A 54 -3.47 1.95 -24.62
N VAL A 55 -2.26 1.38 -24.61
CA VAL A 55 -2.01 0.03 -24.07
C VAL A 55 -2.16 0.02 -22.54
N GLY A 56 -1.59 1.00 -21.84
CA GLY A 56 -1.74 1.14 -20.38
C GLY A 56 -3.19 1.40 -19.95
N GLY A 57 -3.92 2.23 -20.69
CA GLY A 57 -5.34 2.48 -20.47
C GLY A 57 -6.20 1.24 -20.72
N LEU A 58 -5.91 0.45 -21.76
CA LEU A 58 -6.62 -0.79 -22.07
C LEU A 58 -6.35 -1.87 -21.01
N LEU A 59 -5.09 -2.05 -20.61
CA LEU A 59 -4.69 -3.02 -19.58
C LEU A 59 -5.26 -2.66 -18.21
N ALA A 60 -5.28 -1.37 -17.86
CA ALA A 60 -5.89 -0.89 -16.62
C ALA A 60 -7.41 -1.08 -16.63
N ARG A 61 -8.09 -0.87 -17.77
CA ARG A 61 -9.53 -1.16 -17.92
C ARG A 61 -9.84 -2.64 -17.78
N GLN A 62 -9.00 -3.51 -18.35
CA GLN A 62 -9.15 -4.96 -18.23
C GLN A 62 -9.00 -5.44 -16.78
N ARG A 63 -7.94 -4.99 -16.09
CA ARG A 63 -7.72 -5.31 -14.66
C ARG A 63 -8.82 -4.76 -13.76
N ARG A 64 -9.35 -3.55 -14.04
CA ARG A 64 -10.47 -2.97 -13.28
C ARG A 64 -11.73 -3.82 -13.42
N GLY A 65 -12.02 -4.35 -14.61
CA GLY A 65 -13.17 -5.24 -14.83
C GLY A 65 -13.04 -6.56 -14.05
N GLU A 66 -11.86 -7.17 -14.05
CA GLU A 66 -11.58 -8.38 -13.27
C GLU A 66 -11.68 -8.11 -11.76
N LEU A 67 -11.08 -7.03 -11.27
CA LEU A 67 -11.18 -6.61 -9.87
C LEU A 67 -12.63 -6.35 -9.44
N GLN A 68 -13.42 -5.67 -10.28
CA GLN A 68 -14.83 -5.42 -10.00
C GLN A 68 -15.63 -6.73 -9.94
N ARG A 69 -15.37 -7.67 -10.85
CA ARG A 69 -16.01 -8.99 -10.85
C ARG A 69 -15.64 -9.78 -9.59
N VAL A 70 -14.36 -9.84 -9.24
CA VAL A 70 -13.89 -10.56 -8.04
C VAL A 70 -14.46 -9.94 -6.77
N ASN A 71 -14.52 -8.60 -6.69
CA ASN A 71 -15.06 -7.91 -5.51
C ASN A 71 -16.58 -8.10 -5.38
N GLU A 72 -17.30 -8.08 -6.50
CA GLU A 72 -18.74 -8.36 -6.52
C GLU A 72 -19.01 -9.84 -6.18
N GLN A 73 -18.20 -10.78 -6.68
CA GLN A 73 -18.26 -12.18 -6.28
C GLN A 73 -18.03 -12.36 -4.78
N LEU A 74 -17.02 -11.70 -4.21
CA LEU A 74 -16.78 -11.72 -2.76
C LEU A 74 -17.95 -11.15 -1.97
N ARG A 75 -18.57 -10.06 -2.44
CA ARG A 75 -19.75 -9.46 -1.83
C ARG A 75 -20.95 -10.41 -1.87
N GLN A 76 -21.15 -11.10 -2.98
CA GLN A 76 -22.20 -12.10 -3.15
C GLN A 76 -21.96 -13.33 -2.27
N ILE A 77 -20.73 -13.84 -2.20
CA ILE A 77 -20.34 -14.94 -1.31
C ILE A 77 -20.61 -14.54 0.14
N ASN A 78 -20.16 -13.36 0.57
CA ASN A 78 -20.41 -12.87 1.93
C ASN A 78 -21.90 -12.68 2.23
N ALA A 79 -22.70 -12.21 1.26
CA ALA A 79 -24.14 -12.08 1.42
C ALA A 79 -24.85 -13.44 1.45
N ALA A 80 -24.39 -14.41 0.65
CA ALA A 80 -24.91 -15.77 0.62
C ALA A 80 -24.58 -16.51 1.92
N LEU A 81 -23.35 -16.41 2.42
CA LEU A 81 -22.93 -16.95 3.72
C LEU A 81 -23.79 -16.38 4.86
N ARG A 82 -24.07 -15.07 4.86
CA ARG A 82 -24.96 -14.44 5.85
C ARG A 82 -26.41 -14.92 5.74
N ARG A 83 -26.92 -15.10 4.52
CA ARG A 83 -28.28 -15.64 4.31
C ARG A 83 -28.35 -17.11 4.72
N GLN A 84 -27.31 -17.88 4.44
CA GLN A 84 -27.18 -19.28 4.82
C GLN A 84 -27.12 -19.43 6.34
N ALA A 85 -26.33 -18.61 7.05
CA ALA A 85 -26.32 -18.55 8.51
C ALA A 85 -27.72 -18.19 9.08
N LYS A 86 -28.46 -17.29 8.41
CA LYS A 86 -29.82 -16.93 8.82
C LYS A 86 -30.85 -18.04 8.54
N ILE A 87 -30.67 -18.83 7.49
CA ILE A 87 -31.54 -19.99 7.18
C ILE A 87 -31.21 -21.16 8.11
N GLU A 88 -29.94 -21.40 8.41
CA GLU A 88 -29.49 -22.41 9.39
C GLU A 88 -29.99 -22.11 10.81
N SER A 89 -30.15 -20.83 11.18
CA SER A 89 -30.83 -20.44 12.43
C SER A 89 -32.33 -20.77 12.45
N TYR A 90 -32.97 -20.93 11.28
CA TYR A 90 -34.41 -21.17 11.15
C TYR A 90 -34.75 -22.66 10.93
N ALA A 91 -33.78 -23.49 10.52
CA ALA A 91 -33.97 -24.94 10.29
C ALA A 91 -32.67 -25.74 10.58
N PRO A 92 -32.46 -26.23 11.82
CA PRO A 92 -31.20 -26.83 12.26
C PRO A 92 -30.84 -28.20 11.64
N SER A 93 -31.77 -28.88 10.94
CA SER A 93 -31.67 -30.32 10.65
C SER A 93 -31.42 -30.72 9.19
N LEU A 94 -31.24 -29.76 8.26
CA LEU A 94 -30.90 -30.06 6.86
C LEU A 94 -29.51 -29.49 6.52
N SER A 95 -28.48 -30.30 6.79
CA SER A 95 -27.08 -29.97 6.56
C SER A 95 -26.60 -30.53 5.21
N TYR A 96 -26.44 -29.68 4.20
CA TYR A 96 -25.86 -30.04 2.88
C TYR A 96 -24.40 -29.60 2.70
N ALA A 97 -23.73 -29.12 3.74
CA ALA A 97 -22.29 -28.87 3.73
C ALA A 97 -21.53 -30.00 4.46
N PRO A 98 -20.39 -30.47 3.92
CA PRO A 98 -19.59 -31.49 4.58
C PRO A 98 -19.12 -30.96 5.95
N VAL A 99 -19.31 -31.78 6.97
CA VAL A 99 -19.09 -31.50 8.40
C VAL A 99 -17.64 -31.07 8.74
N GLY A 100 -16.71 -31.09 7.77
CA GLY A 100 -15.30 -30.74 7.96
C GLY A 100 -14.90 -29.29 7.67
N SER A 101 -15.81 -28.41 7.26
CA SER A 101 -15.50 -27.00 6.93
C SER A 101 -16.39 -25.98 7.62
N ARG A 102 -17.01 -26.35 8.75
CA ARG A 102 -17.36 -25.37 9.78
C ARG A 102 -16.17 -25.34 10.73
N ILE A 103 -15.40 -24.26 10.71
CA ILE A 103 -14.75 -23.82 11.95
C ILE A 103 -15.90 -23.11 12.68
N PRO A 104 -16.45 -23.68 13.77
CA PRO A 104 -17.41 -22.97 14.61
C PRO A 104 -16.89 -21.57 14.92
N GLU A 105 -17.75 -20.54 14.91
CA GLU A 105 -17.34 -19.20 15.36
C GLU A 105 -16.87 -19.24 16.84
N ASP A 106 -17.32 -20.24 17.61
CA ASP A 106 -16.82 -20.58 18.96
C ASP A 106 -15.44 -21.28 18.98
N GLU A 107 -14.93 -21.74 17.83
CA GLU A 107 -13.60 -22.36 17.67
C GLU A 107 -12.56 -21.40 17.07
N VAL A 108 -12.95 -20.20 16.63
CA VAL A 108 -11.97 -19.11 16.58
C VAL A 108 -11.78 -18.68 18.02
N ILE A 109 -10.84 -19.31 18.72
CA ILE A 109 -10.33 -18.85 20.01
C ILE A 109 -9.64 -17.50 19.74
N VAL A 110 -10.42 -16.44 19.54
CA VAL A 110 -9.92 -15.08 19.63
C VAL A 110 -9.70 -14.90 21.11
N ASP A 111 -8.43 -14.85 21.53
CA ASP A 111 -8.09 -14.54 22.90
C ASP A 111 -8.95 -13.33 23.35
N PRO A 112 -9.69 -13.40 24.46
CA PRO A 112 -10.60 -12.31 24.87
C PRO A 112 -9.84 -10.98 24.99
N LYS A 113 -8.54 -11.05 25.31
CA LYS A 113 -7.62 -9.91 25.34
C LYS A 113 -7.39 -9.28 23.96
N LYS A 114 -7.36 -10.09 22.89
CA LYS A 114 -7.19 -9.62 21.51
C LYS A 114 -8.46 -8.96 21.00
N GLU A 115 -9.64 -9.47 21.37
CA GLU A 115 -10.90 -8.78 21.07
C GLU A 115 -11.00 -7.43 21.78
N GLU A 116 -10.68 -7.40 23.08
CA GLU A 116 -10.64 -6.16 23.85
C GLU A 116 -9.66 -5.15 23.22
N LEU A 117 -8.45 -5.59 22.88
CA LEU A 117 -7.43 -4.78 22.20
C LEU A 117 -7.97 -4.11 20.93
N LEU A 118 -8.60 -4.88 20.04
CA LEU A 118 -9.14 -4.35 18.78
C LEU A 118 -10.28 -3.37 19.03
N SER A 119 -11.11 -3.62 20.05
CA SER A 119 -12.16 -2.71 20.48
C SER A 119 -11.57 -1.38 20.95
N ARG A 120 -10.54 -1.41 21.81
CA ARG A 120 -9.82 -0.22 22.31
C ARG A 120 -9.17 0.61 21.19
N LEU A 121 -8.58 -0.06 20.20
CA LEU A 121 -8.04 0.63 19.02
C LEU A 121 -9.13 1.34 18.20
N LYS A 122 -10.31 0.74 18.11
CA LYS A 122 -11.47 1.32 17.40
C LYS A 122 -12.06 2.50 18.18
N THR A 123 -12.22 2.39 19.50
CA THR A 123 -12.69 3.49 20.36
C THR A 123 -11.71 4.65 20.34
N GLY A 124 -10.40 4.40 20.45
CA GLY A 124 -9.35 5.43 20.35
C GLY A 124 -9.40 6.19 19.02
N LYS A 125 -9.59 5.49 17.89
CA LYS A 125 -9.77 6.13 16.58
C LYS A 125 -11.03 7.00 16.50
N ASN A 126 -12.14 6.55 17.10
CA ASN A 126 -13.36 7.33 17.17
C ASN A 126 -13.16 8.62 17.98
N PHE A 127 -12.48 8.55 19.13
CA PHE A 127 -12.16 9.75 19.93
C PHE A 127 -11.25 10.72 19.18
N LEU A 128 -10.26 10.24 18.41
CA LEU A 128 -9.47 11.11 17.54
C LEU A 128 -10.32 11.84 16.51
N ARG A 129 -11.30 11.16 15.89
CA ARG A 129 -12.21 11.78 14.92
C ARG A 129 -13.09 12.85 15.58
N ASN A 130 -13.48 12.63 16.84
CA ASN A 130 -14.31 13.56 17.62
C ASN A 130 -13.52 14.68 18.31
N GLN A 131 -12.19 14.74 18.12
CA GLN A 131 -11.28 15.68 18.81
C GLN A 131 -11.21 15.51 20.34
N ASP A 132 -11.69 14.38 20.88
CA ASP A 132 -11.52 14.01 22.29
C ASP A 132 -10.11 13.43 22.53
N LEU A 133 -9.08 14.29 22.46
CA LEU A 133 -7.69 13.84 22.38
C LEU A 133 -7.17 13.13 23.64
N GLU A 134 -7.63 13.53 24.82
CA GLU A 134 -7.25 12.89 26.08
C GLU A 134 -7.82 11.47 26.19
N LYS A 135 -9.10 11.30 25.82
CA LYS A 135 -9.75 9.97 25.79
C LYS A 135 -9.12 9.07 24.73
N ALA A 136 -8.77 9.63 23.56
CA ALA A 136 -8.03 8.89 22.56
C ALA A 136 -6.70 8.36 23.11
N PHE A 137 -5.94 9.22 23.82
CA PHE A 137 -4.68 8.83 24.44
C PHE A 137 -4.88 7.70 25.47
N THR A 138 -5.88 7.78 26.34
CA THR A 138 -6.15 6.74 27.34
C THR A 138 -6.51 5.40 26.71
N GLU A 139 -7.34 5.40 25.66
CA GLU A 139 -7.73 4.16 24.96
C GLU A 139 -6.55 3.53 24.21
N PHE A 140 -5.73 4.35 23.52
CA PHE A 140 -4.53 3.83 22.84
C PHE A 140 -3.46 3.35 23.82
N LYS A 141 -3.37 3.94 25.02
CA LYS A 141 -2.44 3.49 26.05
C LYS A 141 -2.83 2.11 26.57
N ALA A 142 -4.12 1.92 26.89
CA ALA A 142 -4.64 0.61 27.28
C ALA A 142 -4.46 -0.42 26.16
N ALA A 143 -4.69 -0.03 24.90
CA ALA A 143 -4.42 -0.89 23.75
C ALA A 143 -2.94 -1.27 23.63
N LEU A 144 -2.01 -0.36 23.88
CA LEU A 144 -0.57 -0.65 23.82
C LEU A 144 -0.18 -1.69 24.88
N GLU A 145 -0.65 -1.53 26.11
CA GLU A 145 -0.39 -2.47 27.22
C GLU A 145 -0.94 -3.87 26.89
N LEU A 146 -2.16 -3.95 26.33
CA LEU A 146 -2.73 -5.22 25.87
C LEU A 146 -1.94 -5.84 24.72
N ALA A 147 -1.52 -5.05 23.72
CA ALA A 147 -0.75 -5.55 22.59
C ALA A 147 0.60 -6.13 23.04
N GLN A 148 1.27 -5.49 24.01
CA GLN A 148 2.51 -6.00 24.60
C GLN A 148 2.29 -7.30 25.38
N ASN A 149 1.18 -7.41 26.11
CA ASN A 149 0.83 -8.64 26.82
C ASN A 149 0.54 -9.82 25.88
N VAL A 150 -0.12 -9.55 24.75
CA VAL A 150 -0.41 -10.55 23.71
C VAL A 150 0.81 -10.79 22.81
N LYS A 151 1.86 -9.97 22.92
CA LYS A 151 3.08 -10.00 22.09
C LYS A 151 2.76 -9.89 20.59
N ASP A 152 1.79 -9.04 20.25
CA ASP A 152 1.40 -8.77 18.86
C ASP A 152 2.05 -7.46 18.38
N PRO A 153 3.17 -7.53 17.64
CA PRO A 153 3.91 -6.32 17.23
C PRO A 153 3.13 -5.46 16.25
N ILE A 154 2.19 -6.03 15.48
CA ILE A 154 1.38 -5.30 14.52
C ILE A 154 0.41 -4.37 15.27
N GLU A 155 -0.26 -4.92 16.28
CA GLU A 155 -1.16 -4.12 17.12
C GLU A 155 -0.39 -3.16 18.04
N GLU A 156 0.82 -3.54 18.49
CA GLU A 156 1.71 -2.65 19.25
C GLU A 156 2.05 -1.39 18.43
N LYS A 157 2.43 -1.56 17.14
CA LYS A 157 2.68 -0.43 16.22
C LYS A 157 1.44 0.43 16.01
N LYS A 158 0.26 -0.17 15.86
CA LYS A 158 -0.99 0.58 15.68
C LYS A 158 -1.34 1.42 16.91
N ALA A 159 -1.19 0.86 18.11
CA ALA A 159 -1.42 1.57 19.36
C ALA A 159 -0.40 2.72 19.56
N ALA A 160 0.89 2.46 19.33
CA ALA A 160 1.94 3.48 19.41
C ALA A 160 1.70 4.64 18.43
N ARG A 161 1.32 4.35 17.17
CA ARG A 161 0.94 5.38 16.19
C ARG A 161 -0.25 6.22 16.65
N GLY A 162 -1.26 5.58 17.25
CA GLY A 162 -2.43 6.25 17.83
C GLY A 162 -2.05 7.19 18.98
N LEU A 163 -1.16 6.77 19.88
CA LEU A 163 -0.62 7.61 20.94
C LEU A 163 0.15 8.81 20.39
N GLY A 164 1.05 8.59 19.44
CA GLY A 164 1.79 9.65 18.76
C GLY A 164 0.88 10.69 18.10
N ALA A 165 -0.13 10.23 17.36
CA ALA A 165 -1.13 11.10 16.74
C ALA A 165 -1.96 11.89 17.77
N SER A 166 -2.32 11.26 18.89
CA SER A 166 -3.09 11.90 19.96
C SER A 166 -2.28 13.03 20.61
N LEU A 167 -1.00 12.79 20.88
CA LEU A 167 -0.09 13.77 21.46
C LEU A 167 0.28 14.90 20.48
N GLN A 168 0.47 14.58 19.20
CA GLN A 168 0.66 15.60 18.15
C GLN A 168 -0.49 16.60 18.14
N ARG A 169 -1.73 16.11 18.12
CA ARG A 169 -2.92 16.98 18.13
C ARG A 169 -3.08 17.77 19.44
N GLN A 170 -2.49 17.30 20.54
CA GLN A 170 -2.43 18.04 21.81
C GLN A 170 -1.29 19.07 21.86
N GLY A 171 -0.46 19.17 20.82
CA GLY A 171 0.75 20.03 20.81
C GLY A 171 1.93 19.48 21.61
N LYS A 172 1.84 18.22 22.09
CA LYS A 172 2.89 17.55 22.88
C LYS A 172 3.90 16.84 21.97
N TYR A 173 4.55 17.60 21.09
CA TYR A 173 5.39 17.05 20.01
C TYR A 173 6.57 16.20 20.50
N ARG A 174 7.24 16.60 21.58
CA ARG A 174 8.38 15.84 22.15
C ARG A 174 7.97 14.44 22.63
N GLU A 175 6.77 14.32 23.20
CA GLU A 175 6.24 13.02 23.63
C GLU A 175 5.77 12.20 22.43
N ALA A 176 5.14 12.84 21.45
CA ALA A 176 4.70 12.17 20.23
C ALA A 176 5.88 11.54 19.45
N ILE A 177 7.03 12.23 19.39
CA ILE A 177 8.25 11.69 18.76
C ILE A 177 8.66 10.37 19.40
N LYS A 178 8.51 10.19 20.72
CA LYS A 178 8.86 8.94 21.40
C LYS A 178 8.01 7.77 20.90
N TYR A 179 6.69 7.97 20.77
CA TYR A 179 5.79 6.92 20.31
C TYR A 179 5.93 6.63 18.82
N HIS A 180 6.16 7.65 17.98
CA HIS A 180 6.47 7.40 16.56
C HIS A 180 7.82 6.71 16.38
N SER A 181 8.82 7.04 17.20
CA SER A 181 10.11 6.33 17.21
C SER A 181 9.98 4.89 17.68
N MET A 182 9.05 4.60 18.59
CA MET A 182 8.73 3.24 19.00
C MET A 182 8.21 2.40 17.83
N VAL A 183 7.40 2.97 16.93
CA VAL A 183 6.95 2.27 15.70
C VAL A 183 8.13 1.85 14.83
N LEU A 184 9.14 2.73 14.68
CA LEU A 184 10.36 2.42 13.92
C LEU A 184 11.17 1.31 14.61
N GLN A 185 11.35 1.39 15.93
CA GLN A 185 12.07 0.36 16.70
C GLN A 185 11.42 -1.01 16.61
N ILE A 186 10.08 -1.08 16.69
CA ILE A 186 9.36 -2.35 16.52
C ILE A 186 9.55 -2.88 15.10
N SER A 187 9.49 -2.00 14.10
CA SER A 187 9.67 -2.40 12.70
C SER A 187 11.07 -2.95 12.43
N GLU A 188 12.10 -2.34 13.03
CA GLU A 188 13.48 -2.86 12.97
C GLU A 188 13.63 -4.20 13.70
N ARG A 189 13.00 -4.37 14.86
CA ARG A 189 13.05 -5.61 15.65
C ARG A 189 12.40 -6.79 14.92
N GLU A 190 11.26 -6.57 14.28
CA GLU A 190 10.50 -7.64 13.60
C GLU A 190 10.91 -7.84 12.12
N GLY A 191 11.73 -6.93 11.57
CA GLY A 191 12.05 -6.92 10.13
C GLY A 191 10.82 -6.62 9.25
N GLU A 192 9.78 -6.01 9.82
CA GLU A 192 8.51 -5.72 9.16
C GLU A 192 8.29 -4.21 9.14
N TYR A 193 8.46 -3.61 7.97
CA TYR A 193 8.50 -2.16 7.81
C TYR A 193 7.15 -1.50 7.52
N SER A 194 6.03 -2.25 7.50
CA SER A 194 4.71 -1.64 7.31
C SER A 194 4.46 -0.56 8.35
N GLY A 195 4.02 0.60 7.88
CA GLY A 195 3.73 1.72 8.75
C GLY A 195 4.95 2.53 9.22
N SER A 196 6.17 2.17 8.78
CA SER A 196 7.41 2.89 9.12
C SER A 196 7.52 4.21 8.36
N THR A 197 7.11 4.22 7.10
CA THR A 197 7.13 5.39 6.24
C THR A 197 6.30 6.51 6.87
N GLU A 198 5.07 6.24 7.31
CA GLU A 198 4.25 7.25 8.00
C GLU A 198 4.86 7.72 9.33
N ALA A 199 5.60 6.87 10.04
CA ALA A 199 6.27 7.27 11.27
C ALA A 199 7.42 8.26 11.02
N TYR A 200 8.20 8.09 9.94
CA TYR A 200 9.23 9.06 9.55
C TYR A 200 8.63 10.44 9.27
N GLY A 201 7.54 10.49 8.48
CA GLY A 201 6.82 11.73 8.19
C GLY A 201 6.27 12.38 9.46
N ALA A 202 5.63 11.60 10.34
CA ALA A 202 5.08 12.13 11.58
C ALA A 202 6.16 12.66 12.56
N ILE A 203 7.35 12.03 12.61
CA ILE A 203 8.48 12.57 13.39
C ILE A 203 8.99 13.87 12.78
N ALA A 204 9.08 13.95 11.45
CA ALA A 204 9.47 15.17 10.76
C ALA A 204 8.51 16.32 11.07
N ASP A 205 7.19 16.08 10.97
CA ASP A 205 6.15 17.06 11.32
C ASP A 205 6.32 17.57 12.76
N CYS A 206 6.55 16.66 13.72
CA CYS A 206 6.81 17.04 15.11
C CYS A 206 8.04 17.95 15.26
N TYR A 207 9.13 17.68 14.52
CA TYR A 207 10.33 18.52 14.58
C TYR A 207 10.11 19.89 13.93
N THR A 208 9.33 19.95 12.85
CA THR A 208 8.90 21.20 12.21
C THR A 208 8.16 22.08 13.21
N GLU A 209 7.18 21.51 13.93
CA GLU A 209 6.40 22.21 14.94
C GLU A 209 7.23 22.65 16.16
N LEU A 210 8.32 21.95 16.45
CA LEU A 210 9.29 22.33 17.50
C LEU A 210 10.31 23.38 17.02
N GLY A 211 10.32 23.74 15.73
CA GLY A 211 11.26 24.68 15.11
C GLY A 211 12.63 24.08 14.79
N ASP A 212 12.84 22.77 14.98
CA ASP A 212 14.09 22.07 14.65
C ASP A 212 14.07 21.60 13.18
N LEU A 213 14.18 22.58 12.28
CA LEU A 213 14.05 22.35 10.83
C LEU A 213 15.16 21.44 10.28
N GLU A 214 16.34 21.44 10.88
CA GLU A 214 17.46 20.61 10.45
C GLU A 214 17.19 19.12 10.72
N ARG A 215 16.62 18.78 11.89
CA ARG A 215 16.17 17.42 12.14
C ARG A 215 14.94 17.07 11.30
N ALA A 216 13.98 17.98 11.15
CA ALA A 216 12.81 17.75 10.32
C ALA A 216 13.20 17.36 8.88
N ALA A 217 14.10 18.12 8.25
CA ALA A 217 14.60 17.84 6.91
C ALA A 217 15.20 16.43 6.79
N ARG A 218 16.08 16.04 7.72
CA ARG A 218 16.65 14.68 7.73
C ARG A 218 15.60 13.57 7.83
N PHE A 219 14.52 13.78 8.56
CA PHE A 219 13.44 12.81 8.66
C PHE A 219 12.53 12.81 7.41
N TYR A 220 12.30 13.97 6.78
CA TYR A 220 11.61 14.03 5.49
C TYR A 220 12.42 13.37 4.36
N ASP A 221 13.74 13.53 4.32
CA ASP A 221 14.60 12.85 3.35
C ASP A 221 14.45 11.32 3.47
N LYS A 222 14.45 10.81 4.70
CA LYS A 222 14.19 9.38 4.97
C LYS A 222 12.78 8.95 4.56
N TYR A 223 11.78 9.79 4.84
CA TYR A 223 10.40 9.53 4.43
C TYR A 223 10.27 9.40 2.91
N ILE A 224 10.82 10.36 2.16
CA ILE A 224 10.81 10.37 0.70
C ILE A 224 11.58 9.17 0.14
N SER A 225 12.78 8.92 0.65
CA SER A 225 13.59 7.77 0.22
C SER A 225 12.86 6.43 0.44
N ARG A 226 12.04 6.30 1.49
CA ARG A 226 11.24 5.10 1.73
C ARG A 226 10.04 4.98 0.79
N LEU A 227 9.37 6.09 0.48
CA LEU A 227 8.27 6.12 -0.50
C LEU A 227 8.73 5.70 -1.91
N GLU A 228 9.98 5.99 -2.26
CA GLU A 228 10.55 5.59 -3.55
C GLU A 228 10.96 4.12 -3.61
N SER A 229 11.12 3.47 -2.45
CA SER A 229 11.56 2.07 -2.35
C SER A 229 10.45 1.05 -2.12
N ASP A 230 9.26 1.50 -1.70
CA ASP A 230 8.06 0.68 -1.44
C ASP A 230 7.20 0.48 -2.72
#